data_AF-A0A6L7TK48-F1
#
_entry.id   AF-A0A6L7TK48-F1
#
_cell.length_a   1.000
_cell.length_b   1.000
_cell.length_c   1.000
_cell.angle_alpha   90.00
_cell.angle_beta   90.00
_cell.angle_gamma   90.00
#
_symmetry.space_group_name_H-M   'P 1'
#
loop_
_entity.id
_entity.type
_entity.pdbx_description
1 polymer ?
#
loop_
_entity_poly.entity_id
_entity_poly.type
_entity_poly.pdbx_seq_one_letter_code
_entity_poly.pdbx_strand_id
1 'polypeptide(L)'
;MDDPKALTSVDWNNIHLFLQWFWIYFPLVVVFAVTMLTAHALIPSAVATGHLPPSASRLKIPLTAFALLIAAAAVVILIFGINQTLDVRNFWDRLLI
;
A
#
# COMPACT_ATOMS: atom_id res chain seq x y z
N MET A 1 -33.79 -16.19 15.66
CA MET A 1 -32.70 -15.27 15.31
C MET A 1 -31.58 -15.63 16.24
N ASP A 2 -30.45 -16.11 15.73
CA ASP A 2 -29.32 -16.44 16.60
C ASP A 2 -28.79 -15.15 17.22
N ASP A 3 -28.64 -15.13 18.53
CA ASP A 3 -28.07 -13.99 19.24
C ASP A 3 -26.67 -13.69 18.70
N PRO A 4 -26.29 -12.40 18.56
CA PRO A 4 -24.95 -12.03 18.13
C PRO A 4 -23.93 -12.64 19.10
N LYS A 5 -23.10 -13.55 18.57
CA LYS A 5 -22.02 -14.15 19.35
C LYS A 5 -20.97 -13.08 19.64
N ALA A 6 -20.59 -12.97 20.92
CA ALA A 6 -19.49 -12.09 21.31
C ALA A 6 -18.18 -12.56 20.65
N LEU A 7 -17.41 -11.61 20.13
CA LEU A 7 -16.08 -11.87 19.57
C LEU A 7 -15.15 -12.35 20.69
N THR A 8 -14.41 -13.41 20.40
CA THR A 8 -13.37 -13.93 21.29
C THR A 8 -12.09 -13.09 21.19
N SER A 9 -11.18 -13.26 22.14
CA SER A 9 -9.85 -12.62 22.08
C SER A 9 -9.08 -12.99 20.80
N VAL A 10 -9.30 -14.20 20.27
CA VAL A 10 -8.66 -14.66 19.02
C VAL A 10 -9.22 -13.88 17.82
N ASP A 11 -10.53 -13.67 17.78
CA ASP A 11 -11.18 -12.91 16.71
C ASP A 11 -10.70 -11.46 16.69
N TRP A 12 -10.59 -10.82 17.86
CA TRP A 12 -10.02 -9.48 18.00
C TRP A 12 -8.57 -9.39 17.53
N ASN A 13 -7.74 -10.40 17.83
CA ASN A 13 -6.36 -10.46 17.34
C ASN A 13 -6.30 -10.59 15.82
N ASN A 14 -7.17 -11.40 15.22
CA ASN A 14 -7.24 -11.55 13.76
C ASN A 14 -7.65 -10.25 13.06
N ILE A 15 -8.59 -9.50 13.64
CA ILE A 15 -8.96 -8.15 13.19
C ILE A 15 -7.76 -7.20 13.30
N HIS A 16 -7.06 -7.21 14.44
CA HIS A 16 -5.89 -6.37 14.66
C HIS A 16 -4.80 -6.61 13.61
N LEU A 17 -4.45 -7.88 13.35
CA LEU A 17 -3.47 -8.24 12.32
C LEU A 17 -3.91 -7.80 10.93
N PHE A 18 -5.20 -7.97 10.60
CA PHE A 18 -5.74 -7.52 9.31
C PHE A 18 -5.58 -6.00 9.15
N LEU A 19 -5.99 -5.22 10.16
CA LEU A 19 -5.83 -3.77 10.16
C LEU A 19 -4.36 -3.36 10.12
N GLN A 20 -3.47 -4.06 10.83
CA GLN A 20 -2.04 -3.78 10.82
C GLN A 20 -1.48 -3.87 9.40
N TRP A 21 -1.76 -4.96 8.68
CA TRP A 21 -1.30 -5.11 7.30
C TRP A 21 -1.90 -4.06 6.37
N PHE A 22 -3.19 -3.75 6.52
CA PHE A 22 -3.85 -2.68 5.77
C PHE A 22 -3.17 -1.33 5.97
N TRP A 23 -2.90 -0.95 7.22
CA TRP A 23 -2.29 0.34 7.55
C TRP A 23 -0.81 0.43 7.20
N ILE A 24 -0.10 -0.69 7.03
CA ILE A 24 1.25 -0.71 6.46
C ILE A 24 1.19 -0.61 4.92
N TYR A 25 0.24 -1.29 4.29
CA TYR A 25 0.08 -1.30 2.85
C TYR A 25 -0.26 0.10 2.30
N PHE A 26 -1.19 0.80 2.93
CA PHE A 26 -1.66 2.11 2.48
C PHE A 26 -0.53 3.14 2.25
N PRO A 27 0.35 3.45 3.23
CA PRO A 27 1.43 4.41 3.02
C PRO A 27 2.45 3.93 1.99
N LEU A 28 2.70 2.61 1.85
CA LEU A 28 3.60 2.10 0.81
C LEU A 28 3.08 2.41 -0.59
N VAL A 29 1.78 2.21 -0.83
CA VAL A 29 1.15 2.55 -2.12
C VAL A 29 1.19 4.06 -2.39
N VAL A 30 0.94 4.88 -1.37
CA VAL A 30 1.01 6.35 -1.50
C VAL A 30 2.43 6.79 -1.84
N VAL A 31 3.45 6.28 -1.15
CA VAL A 31 4.86 6.59 -1.42
C VAL A 31 5.26 6.15 -2.83
N PHE A 32 4.85 4.94 -3.24
CA PHE A 32 5.06 4.46 -4.61
C PHE A 32 4.45 5.41 -5.64
N ALA A 33 3.16 5.75 -5.48
CA ALA A 33 2.44 6.61 -6.42
C ALA A 33 3.06 8.00 -6.53
N VAL A 34 3.37 8.64 -5.39
CA VAL A 34 4.00 9.97 -5.35
C VAL A 34 5.39 9.93 -5.98
N THR A 35 6.17 8.88 -5.72
CA THR A 35 7.52 8.73 -6.30
C THR A 35 7.45 8.56 -7.81
N MET A 36 6.56 7.70 -8.31
CA MET A 36 6.35 7.50 -9.74
C MET A 36 5.84 8.77 -10.43
N LEU A 37 4.87 9.46 -9.83
CA LEU A 37 4.38 10.75 -10.32
C LEU A 37 5.51 11.78 -10.39
N THR A 38 6.35 11.83 -9.37
CA THR A 38 7.49 12.77 -9.33
C THR A 38 8.50 12.45 -10.43
N ALA A 39 8.90 11.18 -10.57
CA ALA A 39 9.89 10.75 -11.55
C ALA A 39 9.41 10.88 -13.00
N HIS A 40 8.13 10.60 -13.27
CA HIS A 40 7.63 10.47 -14.64
C HIS A 40 6.73 11.62 -15.12
N ALA A 41 6.18 12.44 -14.22
CA ALA A 41 5.37 13.60 -14.59
C ALA A 41 6.00 14.92 -14.12
N LEU A 42 6.30 15.06 -12.82
CA LEU A 42 6.73 16.35 -12.26
C LEU A 42 8.13 16.76 -12.74
N ILE A 43 9.13 15.88 -12.62
CA ILE A 43 10.50 16.18 -13.08
C ILE A 43 10.54 16.49 -14.58
N PRO A 44 9.95 15.65 -15.46
CA PRO A 44 9.93 15.96 -16.90
C PRO A 44 9.22 17.27 -17.22
N SER A 45 8.08 17.56 -16.58
CA SER A 45 7.34 18.81 -16.76
C SER A 45 8.18 20.02 -16.33
N ALA A 46 8.86 19.94 -15.19
CA ALA A 46 9.70 21.02 -14.67
C ALA A 46 10.96 21.26 -15.53
N VAL A 47 11.55 20.20 -16.10
CA VAL A 47 12.66 20.33 -17.04
C VAL A 47 12.20 20.93 -18.36
N ALA A 48 11.06 20.49 -18.91
CA ALA A 48 10.52 20.99 -20.17
C ALA A 48 10.13 22.48 -20.10
N THR A 49 9.68 22.94 -18.93
CA THR A 49 9.31 24.34 -18.69
C THR A 49 10.47 25.22 -18.20
N GLY A 50 11.69 24.67 -18.07
CA GLY A 50 12.87 25.42 -17.63
C GLY A 50 12.95 25.73 -16.14
N HIS A 51 12.04 25.20 -15.31
CA HIS A 51 12.09 25.33 -13.85
C HIS A 51 13.21 24.49 -13.20
N LEU A 52 13.66 23.42 -13.88
CA LEU A 52 14.77 22.58 -13.45
C LEU A 52 15.82 22.44 -14.56
N PRO A 53 17.11 22.30 -14.22
CA PRO A 53 18.15 22.05 -15.21
C PRO A 53 17.98 20.67 -15.86
N PRO A 54 18.46 20.45 -17.10
CA PRO A 54 18.37 19.15 -17.78
C PRO A 54 19.00 17.99 -16.98
N SER A 55 20.00 18.30 -16.13
CA SER A 55 20.63 17.34 -15.22
C SER A 55 19.67 16.71 -14.21
N ALA A 56 18.58 17.38 -13.84
CA ALA A 56 17.55 16.86 -12.94
C ALA A 56 16.87 15.61 -13.52
N SER A 57 16.85 15.44 -14.84
CA SER A 57 16.33 14.22 -15.50
C SER A 57 17.07 12.95 -15.09
N ARG A 58 18.30 13.06 -14.57
CA ARG A 58 19.06 11.91 -14.05
C ARG A 58 18.45 11.31 -12.79
N LEU A 59 17.68 12.09 -12.01
CA LEU A 59 17.00 11.61 -10.80
C LEU A 59 15.87 10.63 -11.10
N LYS A 60 15.37 10.59 -12.34
CA LYS A 60 14.30 9.67 -12.73
C LYS A 60 14.69 8.21 -12.47
N ILE A 61 15.93 7.83 -12.83
CA ILE A 61 16.41 6.45 -12.70
C ILE A 61 16.43 5.99 -11.22
N PRO A 62 17.13 6.67 -10.30
CA PRO A 62 17.12 6.25 -8.89
C PRO A 62 15.74 6.34 -8.25
N LEU A 63 14.91 7.34 -8.59
CA LEU A 63 13.54 7.42 -8.09
C LEU A 63 12.67 6.25 -8.59
N THR A 64 12.83 5.84 -9.85
CA THR A 64 12.12 4.68 -10.40
C THR A 64 12.58 3.40 -9.70
N ALA A 65 13.89 3.22 -9.51
CA ALA A 65 14.43 2.06 -8.79
C ALA A 65 13.91 2.00 -7.35
N PHE A 66 13.89 3.14 -6.64
CA PHE A 66 13.29 3.24 -5.32
C PHE A 66 11.80 2.90 -5.33
N ALA A 67 11.03 3.43 -6.28
CA ALA A 67 9.61 3.12 -6.42
C ALA A 67 9.36 1.62 -6.63
N LEU A 68 10.18 0.95 -7.45
CA LEU A 68 10.07 -0.49 -7.67
C LEU A 68 10.35 -1.31 -6.39
N LEU A 69 11.30 -0.89 -5.56
CA LEU A 69 11.54 -1.51 -4.26
C LEU A 69 10.35 -1.36 -3.33
N ILE A 70 9.76 -0.16 -3.27
CA ILE A 70 8.54 0.09 -2.49
C ILE A 70 7.36 -0.73 -3.02
N ALA A 71 7.22 -0.85 -4.34
CA ALA A 71 6.18 -1.67 -4.95
C ALA A 71 6.33 -3.16 -4.59
N ALA A 72 7.56 -3.69 -4.63
CA ALA A 72 7.83 -5.06 -4.21
C ALA A 72 7.46 -5.28 -2.73
N ALA A 73 7.82 -4.35 -1.85
CA ALA A 73 7.40 -4.40 -0.45
C ALA A 73 5.87 -4.35 -0.29
N ALA A 74 5.18 -3.47 -1.04
CA ALA A 74 3.73 -3.37 -1.01
C ALA A 74 3.04 -4.67 -1.45
N VAL A 75 3.58 -5.37 -2.46
CA VAL A 75 3.08 -6.68 -2.89
C VAL A 75 3.21 -7.72 -1.78
N VAL A 76 4.34 -7.78 -1.07
CA VAL A 76 4.54 -8.70 0.06
C VAL A 76 3.52 -8.43 1.17
N ILE A 77 3.35 -7.16 1.56
CA ILE A 77 2.38 -6.77 2.59
C ILE A 77 0.94 -7.07 2.16
N LEU A 78 0.60 -6.86 0.88
CA LEU A 78 -0.70 -7.20 0.33
C LEU A 78 -0.98 -8.71 0.46
N ILE A 79 -0.01 -9.56 0.15
CA ILE A 79 -0.14 -11.01 0.31
C ILE A 79 -0.43 -11.37 1.77
N PHE A 80 0.27 -10.76 2.73
CA PHE A 80 -0.01 -10.98 4.16
C PHE A 80 -1.41 -10.52 4.56
N GLY A 81 -1.85 -9.35 4.08
CA GLY A 81 -3.21 -8.86 4.29
C GLY A 81 -4.27 -9.80 3.72
N ILE A 82 -4.09 -10.29 2.49
CA ILE A 82 -4.99 -11.26 1.83
C ILE A 82 -5.05 -12.55 2.64
N ASN A 83 -3.91 -13.10 3.07
CA ASN A 83 -3.90 -14.32 3.87
C ASN A 83 -4.67 -14.12 5.19
N GLN A 84 -4.52 -12.97 5.84
CA GLN A 84 -5.24 -12.65 7.07
C GLN A 84 -6.77 -12.51 6.86
N THR A 85 -7.24 -12.21 5.64
CA THR A 85 -8.69 -12.19 5.37
C THR A 85 -9.33 -13.57 5.50
N LEU A 86 -8.58 -14.66 5.25
CA LEU A 86 -9.10 -16.02 5.42
C LEU A 86 -9.46 -16.29 6.88
N ASP A 87 -8.66 -15.79 7.82
CA ASP A 87 -8.92 -15.94 9.25
C ASP A 87 -10.10 -15.11 9.73
N VAL A 88 -10.23 -13.87 9.24
CA VAL A 88 -11.36 -12.99 9.58
C VAL A 88 -12.67 -13.53 9.03
N ARG A 89 -12.65 -14.15 7.85
CA ARG A 89 -13.84 -14.76 7.23
C ARG A 89 -14.46 -15.90 8.04
N ASN A 90 -13.69 -16.54 8.94
CA ASN A 90 -14.22 -17.62 9.78
C ASN A 90 -15.33 -17.17 10.73
N PHE A 91 -15.36 -15.90 11.12
CA PHE A 91 -16.37 -15.34 12.03
C PHE A 91 -17.10 -14.11 11.45
N TRP A 92 -16.62 -13.56 10.32
CA TRP A 92 -17.21 -12.42 9.64
C TRP A 92 -17.36 -12.69 8.14
N ASP A 93 -18.48 -13.31 7.76
CA ASP A 93 -18.72 -13.79 6.38
C ASP A 93 -19.33 -12.72 5.44
N ARG A 94 -19.15 -11.43 5.75
CA ARG A 94 -19.68 -10.33 4.93
C ARG A 94 -18.58 -9.76 4.02
N LEU A 95 -18.75 -10.00 2.71
CA LEU A 95 -17.95 -9.39 1.64
C LEU A 95 -18.41 -7.95 1.41
N LEU A 96 -17.72 -7.00 2.05
CA LEU A 96 -17.94 -5.56 1.88
C LEU A 96 -19.34 -5.10 2.35
N ILE A 97 -19.39 -3.91 2.93
CA ILE A 97 -20.63 -3.14 3.09
C ILE A 97 -21.06 -2.65 1.71
#